data_AF-W4KET9-F1
#
_entry.id   AF-W4KET9-F1
#
_cell.length_a   1.000
_cell.length_b   1.000
_cell.length_c   1.000
_cell.angle_alpha   90.00
_cell.angle_beta   90.00
_cell.angle_gamma   90.00
#
_symmetry.space_group_name_H-M   'P 1'
#
loop_
_entity.id
_entity.type
_entity.pdbx_description
1 polymer ?
#
loop_
_entity_poly.entity_id
_entity_poly.type
_entity_poly.pdbx_seq_one_letter_code
_entity_poly.pdbx_strand_id
1 'polypeptide(L)'
;MSSTYRLGPYWQGYGGIKKLVIFGDSYSYVGYHSQAPPPTAARPLGVPFPGVPVNEPGQSNWVGHLITSHSHGQANILVYDYAVRGDTAPGVRRQILEQFLPTVGRKPRWASWTAAETLFVTWVGTNDCRLLCVEIQEIVRNLFAAQEQLYRAGARNFVFIDVPPIHRSPVGPIDGNNTFAQPFLIWNEELRSAVANFTALHPDVTSMVFSSWGTFSSVLDTPTAYGMRAQDTRVMGGTIWYDHIHPSTRLASVVARDLAAFLAMQPPTA
;
A
#
# COMPACT_ATOMS: atom_id res chain seq x y z
N MET A 1 10.66 -10.53 -2.28
CA MET A 1 11.43 -9.72 -1.31
C MET A 1 11.26 -8.25 -1.64
N SER A 2 11.26 -7.36 -0.64
CA SER A 2 11.23 -5.92 -0.89
C SER A 2 12.49 -5.48 -1.67
N SER A 3 12.38 -4.46 -2.51
CA SER A 3 13.44 -4.06 -3.42
C SER A 3 13.39 -2.56 -3.68
N THR A 4 14.56 -1.93 -3.66
CA THR A 4 14.73 -0.53 -4.08
C THR A 4 15.30 -0.53 -5.48
N TYR A 5 14.60 0.09 -6.44
CA TYR A 5 15.06 0.18 -7.83
C TYR A 5 15.93 1.41 -8.03
N ARG A 6 15.57 2.52 -7.36
CA ARG A 6 16.35 3.76 -7.35
C ARG A 6 15.97 4.60 -6.14
N LEU A 7 16.96 5.33 -5.60
CA LEU A 7 16.75 6.49 -4.75
C LEU A 7 17.03 7.74 -5.59
N GLY A 8 16.00 8.54 -5.84
CA GLY A 8 16.09 9.80 -6.56
C GLY A 8 16.42 10.95 -5.61
N PRO A 9 16.82 12.13 -6.14
CA PRO A 9 17.35 13.26 -5.36
C PRO A 9 16.35 13.87 -4.36
N TYR A 10 15.06 13.56 -4.48
CA TYR A 10 14.02 14.03 -3.58
C TYR A 10 13.78 13.10 -2.39
N TRP A 11 14.51 11.99 -2.26
CA TRP A 11 14.38 11.11 -1.11
C TRP A 11 15.19 11.63 0.07
N GLN A 12 14.49 12.17 1.07
CA GLN A 12 15.10 12.70 2.29
C GLN A 12 15.20 11.64 3.41
N GLY A 13 15.14 10.36 3.07
CA GLY A 13 14.99 9.28 4.03
C GLY A 13 13.58 9.18 4.60
N TYR A 14 13.27 8.07 5.27
CA TYR A 14 11.95 7.89 5.88
C TYR A 14 11.61 9.01 6.86
N GLY A 15 12.60 9.48 7.64
CA GLY A 15 12.51 10.61 8.57
C GLY A 15 12.03 11.93 7.97
N GLY A 16 12.23 12.14 6.66
CA GLY A 16 11.83 13.36 5.96
C GLY A 16 10.38 13.37 5.45
N ILE A 17 9.70 12.23 5.49
CA ILE A 17 8.31 12.13 5.02
C ILE A 17 7.39 12.86 6.01
N LYS A 18 6.42 13.61 5.48
CA LYS A 18 5.38 14.28 6.26
C LYS A 18 3.97 14.01 5.74
N LYS A 19 3.89 13.53 4.50
CA LYS A 19 2.62 13.28 3.82
C LYS A 19 2.65 11.92 3.14
N LEU A 20 1.60 11.15 3.35
CA LEU A 20 1.30 9.94 2.60
C LEU A 20 0.14 10.25 1.64
N VAL A 21 0.32 9.90 0.38
CA VAL A 21 -0.76 9.86 -0.61
C VAL A 21 -0.94 8.41 -1.01
N ILE A 22 -2.06 7.82 -0.64
CA ILE A 22 -2.28 6.37 -0.75
C ILE A 22 -3.39 6.12 -1.76
N PHE A 23 -3.15 5.15 -2.65
CA PHE A 23 -4.12 4.61 -3.58
C PHE A 23 -4.17 3.10 -3.43
N GLY A 24 -5.34 2.50 -3.66
CA GLY A 24 -5.47 1.07 -3.52
C GLY A 24 -6.87 0.58 -3.26
N ASP A 25 -6.94 -0.55 -2.56
CA ASP A 25 -8.18 -1.25 -2.28
C ASP A 25 -8.52 -1.34 -0.78
N SER A 26 -9.23 -2.39 -0.38
CA SER A 26 -9.64 -2.63 1.01
C SER A 26 -8.47 -2.80 1.99
N TYR A 27 -7.26 -3.15 1.54
CA TYR A 27 -6.10 -3.32 2.42
C TYR A 27 -5.64 -1.99 3.02
N SER A 28 -5.85 -0.89 2.29
CA SER A 28 -5.43 0.46 2.70
C SER A 28 -6.59 1.33 3.18
N TYR A 29 -7.81 1.07 2.71
CA TYR A 29 -9.01 1.89 2.97
C TYR A 29 -9.18 2.33 4.43
N VAL A 30 -9.16 3.65 4.67
CA VAL A 30 -9.56 4.25 5.97
C VAL A 30 -10.88 5.02 5.90
N GLY A 31 -11.48 5.20 4.71
CA GLY A 31 -12.74 5.92 4.51
C GLY A 31 -12.59 7.42 4.19
N TYR A 32 -11.39 7.89 3.91
CA TYR A 32 -11.16 9.24 3.40
C TYR A 32 -11.58 9.36 1.91
N HIS A 33 -11.96 10.57 1.49
CA HIS A 33 -12.24 10.93 0.09
C HIS A 33 -12.04 12.44 -0.10
N SER A 34 -12.04 12.93 -1.35
CA SER A 34 -11.69 14.33 -1.66
C SER A 34 -12.66 15.39 -1.13
N GLN A 35 -13.86 14.99 -0.70
CA GLN A 35 -14.84 15.89 -0.06
C GLN A 35 -14.82 15.80 1.48
N ALA A 36 -14.03 14.87 2.05
CA ALA A 36 -13.84 14.82 3.49
C ALA A 36 -13.00 16.03 3.96
N PRO A 37 -13.08 16.41 5.24
CA PRO A 37 -12.21 17.44 5.79
C PRO A 37 -10.73 17.10 5.58
N PRO A 38 -9.87 18.09 5.26
CA PRO A 38 -8.44 17.84 5.11
C PRO A 38 -7.82 17.20 6.35
N PRO A 39 -6.85 16.27 6.18
CA PRO A 39 -6.03 15.78 7.26
C PRO A 39 -5.31 16.89 8.01
N THR A 40 -5.25 16.77 9.33
CA THR A 40 -4.53 17.70 10.23
C THR A 40 -3.71 16.92 11.25
N ALA A 41 -2.82 17.60 11.97
CA ALA A 41 -2.06 16.98 13.06
C ALA A 41 -2.96 16.27 14.09
N ALA A 42 -4.10 16.88 14.45
CA ALA A 42 -5.07 16.31 15.39
C ALA A 42 -5.95 15.20 14.78
N ARG A 43 -6.06 15.16 13.44
CA ARG A 43 -6.84 14.17 12.70
C ARG A 43 -6.08 13.76 11.44
N PRO A 44 -5.04 12.93 11.57
CA PRO A 44 -4.06 12.69 10.50
C PRO A 44 -4.62 11.90 9.31
N LEU A 45 -5.77 11.23 9.46
CA LEU A 45 -6.45 10.52 8.38
C LEU A 45 -7.55 11.35 7.68
N GLY A 46 -7.81 12.59 8.13
CA GLY A 46 -8.98 13.40 7.68
C GLY A 46 -10.34 12.88 8.16
N VAL A 47 -10.40 11.66 8.69
CA VAL A 47 -11.56 11.00 9.31
C VAL A 47 -11.27 10.67 10.79
N PRO A 48 -12.29 10.42 11.65
CA PRO A 48 -12.05 9.96 13.01
C PRO A 48 -11.16 8.72 13.05
N PHE A 49 -10.10 8.73 13.86
CA PHE A 49 -9.17 7.61 13.97
C PHE A 49 -9.87 6.37 14.59
N PRO A 50 -9.60 5.13 14.10
CA PRO A 50 -8.64 4.71 13.07
C PRO A 50 -9.19 4.74 11.63
N GLY A 51 -10.30 5.44 11.40
CA GLY A 51 -11.08 5.36 10.17
C GLY A 51 -12.04 4.17 10.22
N VAL A 52 -12.36 3.65 9.04
CA VAL A 52 -13.21 2.46 8.86
C VAL A 52 -12.49 1.38 8.05
N PRO A 53 -11.35 0.84 8.52
CA PRO A 53 -10.66 -0.25 7.84
C PRO A 53 -11.49 -1.54 7.75
N VAL A 54 -11.09 -2.45 6.87
CA VAL A 54 -11.70 -3.79 6.73
C VAL A 54 -10.97 -4.78 7.62
N ASN A 55 -11.17 -4.65 8.93
CA ASN A 55 -10.65 -5.53 9.96
C ASN A 55 -11.53 -5.47 11.22
N GLU A 56 -11.00 -5.87 12.39
CA GLU A 56 -11.72 -5.84 13.64
C GLU A 56 -12.25 -4.43 13.98
N PRO A 57 -13.50 -4.29 14.48
CA PRO A 57 -14.08 -2.99 14.81
C PRO A 57 -13.19 -2.16 15.76
N GLY A 58 -12.97 -0.90 15.38
CA GLY A 58 -12.18 0.06 16.16
C GLY A 58 -10.67 -0.17 16.11
N GLN A 59 -10.18 -1.08 15.26
CA GLN A 59 -8.75 -1.35 15.09
C GLN A 59 -8.18 -0.68 13.83
N SER A 60 -6.85 -0.50 13.80
CA SER A 60 -6.15 0.08 12.65
C SER A 60 -5.75 -0.97 11.62
N ASN A 61 -5.77 -0.62 10.33
CA ASN A 61 -5.00 -1.34 9.32
C ASN A 61 -3.54 -0.86 9.32
N TRP A 62 -2.75 -1.25 8.30
CA TRP A 62 -1.33 -0.91 8.21
C TRP A 62 -1.10 0.61 8.20
N VAL A 63 -2.01 1.40 7.60
CA VAL A 63 -1.90 2.86 7.53
C VAL A 63 -1.93 3.46 8.94
N GLY A 64 -2.93 3.07 9.74
CA GLY A 64 -3.05 3.53 11.12
C GLY A 64 -1.87 3.10 11.99
N HIS A 65 -1.41 1.85 11.85
CA HIS A 65 -0.22 1.35 12.57
C HIS A 65 1.06 2.07 12.16
N LEU A 66 1.21 2.38 10.87
CA LEU A 66 2.39 3.07 10.35
C LEU A 66 2.52 4.47 10.97
N ILE A 67 1.45 5.25 11.00
CA ILE A 67 1.49 6.63 11.48
C ILE A 67 1.44 6.77 13.02
N THR A 68 1.16 5.69 13.74
CA THR A 68 1.11 5.68 15.21
C THR A 68 2.31 4.97 15.82
N SER A 69 2.51 3.69 15.51
CA SER A 69 3.55 2.84 16.11
C SER A 69 4.89 2.94 15.40
N HIS A 70 4.90 3.38 14.14
CA HIS A 70 6.08 3.37 13.27
C HIS A 70 6.33 4.72 12.59
N SER A 71 6.04 5.82 13.27
CA SER A 71 6.30 7.18 12.78
C SER A 71 7.76 7.62 12.91
N HIS A 72 8.63 6.82 13.55
CA HIS A 72 10.05 7.12 13.80
C HIS A 72 10.29 8.53 14.37
N GLY A 73 9.47 8.94 15.34
CA GLY A 73 9.58 10.24 16.00
C GLY A 73 9.01 11.41 15.18
N GLN A 74 8.44 11.14 13.99
CA GLN A 74 7.67 12.13 13.26
C GLN A 74 6.34 12.36 13.96
N ALA A 75 6.13 13.57 14.44
CA ALA A 75 4.80 14.03 14.77
C ALA A 75 4.07 14.40 13.47
N ASN A 76 2.80 14.01 13.35
CA ASN A 76 1.85 14.58 12.38
C ASN A 76 2.04 14.19 10.90
N ILE A 77 2.36 12.93 10.59
CA ILE A 77 2.21 12.43 9.21
C ILE A 77 0.75 12.62 8.78
N LEU A 78 0.53 13.39 7.71
CA LEU A 78 -0.80 13.62 7.14
C LEU A 78 -1.08 12.60 6.03
N VAL A 79 -2.22 11.94 6.09
CA VAL A 79 -2.57 10.85 5.17
C VAL A 79 -3.74 11.25 4.30
N TYR A 80 -3.50 11.28 2.99
CA TYR A 80 -4.50 11.41 1.95
C TYR A 80 -4.72 10.03 1.33
N ASP A 81 -5.56 9.21 1.97
CA ASP A 81 -5.84 7.85 1.53
C ASP A 81 -7.09 7.80 0.66
N TYR A 82 -6.90 7.61 -0.64
CA TYR A 82 -7.95 7.49 -1.63
C TYR A 82 -8.32 6.04 -1.94
N ALA A 83 -7.73 5.06 -1.25
CA ALA A 83 -8.07 3.67 -1.46
C ALA A 83 -9.59 3.45 -1.27
N VAL A 84 -10.15 2.48 -2.00
CA VAL A 84 -11.58 2.16 -1.95
C VAL A 84 -11.77 0.65 -1.91
N ARG A 85 -12.63 0.16 -1.00
CA ARG A 85 -12.89 -1.27 -0.86
C ARG A 85 -13.33 -1.89 -2.19
N GLY A 86 -12.71 -3.00 -2.58
CA GLY A 86 -13.05 -3.74 -3.81
C GLY A 86 -12.50 -3.12 -5.09
N ASP A 87 -11.80 -1.98 -5.03
CA ASP A 87 -11.20 -1.39 -6.23
C ASP A 87 -10.13 -2.31 -6.84
N THR A 88 -10.09 -2.28 -8.15
CA THR A 88 -9.07 -2.87 -9.03
C THR A 88 -8.11 -1.78 -9.52
N ALA A 89 -7.10 -2.11 -10.32
CA ALA A 89 -6.21 -1.09 -10.91
C ALA A 89 -6.94 0.01 -11.71
N PRO A 90 -8.02 -0.29 -12.48
CA PRO A 90 -8.90 0.74 -13.05
C PRO A 90 -9.51 1.69 -12.00
N GLY A 91 -9.85 1.16 -10.81
CA GLY A 91 -10.30 1.95 -9.66
C GLY A 91 -9.22 2.92 -9.16
N VAL A 92 -7.96 2.49 -9.08
CA VAL A 92 -6.82 3.38 -8.75
C VAL A 92 -6.68 4.52 -9.76
N ARG A 93 -6.87 4.25 -11.06
CA ARG A 93 -6.87 5.33 -12.07
C ARG A 93 -7.96 6.37 -11.77
N ARG A 94 -9.17 5.94 -11.39
CA ARG A 94 -10.26 6.84 -10.96
C ARG A 94 -9.88 7.63 -9.69
N GLN A 95 -9.30 6.98 -8.68
CA GLN A 95 -8.83 7.64 -7.46
C GLN A 95 -7.81 8.76 -7.78
N ILE A 96 -6.88 8.50 -8.69
CA ILE A 96 -5.90 9.49 -9.13
C ILE A 96 -6.58 10.65 -9.89
N LEU A 97 -7.35 10.32 -10.93
CA LEU A 97 -7.88 11.32 -11.87
C LEU A 97 -9.03 12.16 -11.30
N GLU A 98 -9.86 11.58 -10.44
CA GLU A 98 -11.10 12.20 -9.96
C GLU A 98 -10.99 12.68 -8.51
N GLN A 99 -10.15 12.06 -7.68
CA GLN A 99 -9.99 12.46 -6.28
C GLN A 99 -8.73 13.31 -6.10
N PHE A 100 -7.56 12.76 -6.40
CA PHE A 100 -6.29 13.42 -6.11
C PHE A 100 -6.00 14.61 -7.02
N LEU A 101 -5.91 14.41 -8.35
CA LEU A 101 -5.49 15.45 -9.29
C LEU A 101 -6.35 16.72 -9.26
N PRO A 102 -7.69 16.66 -9.12
CA PRO A 102 -8.52 17.86 -9.03
C PRO A 102 -8.39 18.60 -7.70
N THR A 103 -7.88 17.95 -6.65
CA THR A 103 -7.80 18.51 -5.29
C THR A 103 -6.35 18.67 -4.80
N VAL A 104 -5.84 17.76 -3.97
CA VAL A 104 -4.49 17.79 -3.38
C VAL A 104 -3.41 17.84 -4.46
N GLY A 105 -3.63 17.23 -5.61
CA GLY A 105 -2.72 17.29 -6.75
C GLY A 105 -2.46 18.70 -7.29
N ARG A 106 -3.38 19.65 -7.06
CA ARG A 106 -3.20 21.08 -7.39
C ARG A 106 -2.36 21.84 -6.38
N LYS A 107 -1.93 21.20 -5.29
CA LYS A 107 -1.16 21.79 -4.18
C LYS A 107 -1.84 23.05 -3.61
N PRO A 108 -3.14 22.97 -3.23
CA PRO A 108 -3.81 24.12 -2.63
C PRO A 108 -3.16 24.49 -1.30
N ARG A 109 -3.35 25.73 -0.82
CA ARG A 109 -2.71 26.23 0.42
C ARG A 109 -2.94 25.32 1.64
N TRP A 110 -4.09 24.66 1.71
CA TRP A 110 -4.45 23.73 2.80
C TRP A 110 -3.81 22.34 2.69
N ALA A 111 -3.29 21.96 1.52
CA ALA A 111 -2.56 20.72 1.27
C ALA A 111 -1.33 20.98 0.40
N SER A 112 -0.47 21.90 0.86
CA SER A 112 0.82 22.13 0.21
C SER A 112 1.74 20.95 0.48
N TRP A 113 2.25 20.34 -0.60
CA TRP A 113 3.17 19.21 -0.52
C TRP A 113 4.30 19.39 -1.53
N THR A 114 5.49 18.89 -1.18
CA THR A 114 6.65 18.88 -2.07
C THR A 114 7.08 17.44 -2.34
N ALA A 115 7.82 17.26 -3.44
CA ALA A 115 8.45 15.98 -3.76
C ALA A 115 9.28 15.44 -2.58
N ALA A 116 9.99 16.32 -1.86
CA ALA A 116 10.92 15.95 -0.80
C ALA A 116 10.27 15.40 0.49
N GLU A 117 9.00 15.73 0.74
CA GLU A 117 8.30 15.37 1.99
C GLU A 117 7.08 14.45 1.78
N THR A 118 6.85 13.99 0.55
CA THR A 118 5.64 13.22 0.21
C THR A 118 6.00 11.86 -0.34
N LEU A 119 5.39 10.82 0.23
CA LEU A 119 5.47 9.45 -0.26
C LEU A 119 4.14 9.04 -0.88
N PHE A 120 4.20 8.56 -2.12
CA PHE A 120 3.06 8.03 -2.86
C PHE A 120 3.08 6.51 -2.74
N VAL A 121 2.00 5.93 -2.22
CA VAL A 121 1.89 4.48 -2.01
C VAL A 121 0.75 3.93 -2.85
N THR A 122 1.00 2.86 -3.60
CA THR A 122 -0.05 2.12 -4.32
C THR A 122 -0.04 0.67 -3.87
N TRP A 123 -1.16 0.20 -3.34
CA TRP A 123 -1.39 -1.22 -3.02
C TRP A 123 -2.73 -1.68 -3.58
N VAL A 124 -2.67 -2.39 -4.71
CA VAL A 124 -3.84 -2.91 -5.44
C VAL A 124 -3.44 -4.19 -6.16
N GLY A 125 -4.43 -4.95 -6.64
CA GLY A 125 -4.22 -6.12 -7.49
C GLY A 125 -4.87 -7.38 -6.97
N THR A 126 -5.17 -7.46 -5.66
CA THR A 126 -5.82 -8.64 -5.09
C THR A 126 -7.20 -8.87 -5.72
N ASN A 127 -7.96 -7.79 -5.95
CA ASN A 127 -9.26 -7.88 -6.63
C ASN A 127 -9.11 -8.21 -8.12
N ASP A 128 -8.12 -7.60 -8.81
CA ASP A 128 -7.83 -7.90 -10.22
C ASP A 128 -7.51 -9.38 -10.42
N CYS A 129 -6.62 -9.94 -9.60
CA CYS A 129 -6.23 -11.35 -9.65
C CYS A 129 -7.40 -12.31 -9.39
N ARG A 130 -8.40 -11.90 -8.60
CA ARG A 130 -9.56 -12.73 -8.26
C ARG A 130 -10.73 -12.60 -9.24
N LEU A 131 -10.90 -11.43 -9.86
CA LEU A 131 -12.07 -11.10 -10.68
C LEU A 131 -11.75 -11.11 -12.19
N LEU A 132 -10.53 -10.74 -12.56
CA LEU A 132 -10.12 -10.47 -13.94
C LEU A 132 -9.05 -11.51 -14.34
N CYS A 133 -9.49 -12.76 -14.55
CA CYS A 133 -8.60 -13.90 -14.84
C CYS A 133 -7.94 -13.88 -16.23
N VAL A 134 -7.98 -12.78 -16.97
CA VAL A 134 -7.24 -12.59 -18.23
C VAL A 134 -6.80 -11.12 -18.34
N GLU A 135 -5.55 -10.89 -18.78
CA GLU A 135 -4.93 -9.58 -19.09
C GLU A 135 -4.26 -8.78 -17.96
N ILE A 136 -3.67 -9.45 -16.95
CA ILE A 136 -2.88 -8.79 -15.88
C ILE A 136 -1.83 -7.81 -16.42
N GLN A 137 -1.11 -8.18 -17.48
CA GLN A 137 -0.09 -7.32 -18.09
C GLN A 137 -0.68 -5.97 -18.59
N GLU A 138 -1.84 -5.99 -19.24
CA GLU A 138 -2.50 -4.77 -19.70
C GLU A 138 -3.04 -3.94 -18.54
N ILE A 139 -3.61 -4.61 -17.53
CA ILE A 139 -4.08 -3.97 -16.31
C ILE A 139 -2.94 -3.21 -15.61
N VAL A 140 -1.79 -3.86 -15.43
CA VAL A 140 -0.60 -3.23 -14.83
C VAL A 140 -0.07 -2.11 -15.72
N ARG A 141 -0.06 -2.27 -17.05
CA ARG A 141 0.31 -1.18 -17.97
C ARG A 141 -0.58 0.06 -17.79
N ASN A 142 -1.88 -0.13 -17.69
CA ASN A 142 -2.85 0.95 -17.46
C ASN A 142 -2.72 1.56 -16.06
N LEU A 143 -2.36 0.76 -15.04
CA LEU A 143 -2.01 1.27 -13.72
C LEU A 143 -0.82 2.24 -13.81
N PHE A 144 0.26 1.88 -14.52
CA PHE A 144 1.43 2.75 -14.68
C PHE A 144 1.18 3.98 -15.55
N ALA A 145 0.25 3.91 -16.52
CA ALA A 145 -0.23 5.11 -17.21
C ALA A 145 -0.91 6.10 -16.25
N ALA A 146 -1.53 5.62 -15.16
CA ALA A 146 -2.05 6.48 -14.09
C ALA A 146 -0.94 7.00 -13.16
N GLN A 147 0.08 6.19 -12.86
CA GLN A 147 1.26 6.63 -12.09
C GLN A 147 2.03 7.76 -12.81
N GLU A 148 2.08 7.72 -14.13
CA GLU A 148 2.64 8.79 -14.95
C GLU A 148 1.90 10.14 -14.73
N GLN A 149 0.60 10.12 -14.45
CA GLN A 149 -0.12 11.35 -14.10
C GLN A 149 0.31 11.92 -12.74
N LEU A 150 0.60 11.04 -11.76
CA LEU A 150 1.17 11.48 -10.48
C LEU A 150 2.56 12.07 -10.67
N TYR A 151 3.41 11.44 -11.48
CA TYR A 151 4.73 11.97 -11.83
C TYR A 151 4.64 13.37 -12.43
N ARG A 152 3.73 13.58 -13.40
CA ARG A 152 3.46 14.89 -14.02
C ARG A 152 2.94 15.94 -13.03
N ALA A 153 2.20 15.52 -12.00
CA ALA A 153 1.77 16.40 -10.90
C ALA A 153 2.91 16.76 -9.91
N GLY A 154 4.08 16.13 -10.05
CA GLY A 154 5.27 16.39 -9.23
C GLY A 154 5.57 15.33 -8.18
N ALA A 155 4.90 14.17 -8.21
CA ALA A 155 5.26 13.04 -7.36
C ALA A 155 6.66 12.50 -7.72
N ARG A 156 7.48 12.20 -6.72
CA ARG A 156 8.85 11.71 -6.93
C ARG A 156 9.25 10.52 -6.06
N ASN A 157 8.58 10.27 -4.93
CA ASN A 157 8.86 9.13 -4.09
C ASN A 157 7.69 8.15 -4.14
N PHE A 158 7.91 6.96 -4.70
CA PHE A 158 6.90 5.95 -4.95
C PHE A 158 7.24 4.64 -4.23
N VAL A 159 6.26 4.10 -3.52
CA VAL A 159 6.27 2.72 -3.01
C VAL A 159 5.10 1.97 -3.62
N PHE A 160 5.41 0.90 -4.31
CA PHE A 160 4.43 -0.06 -4.82
C PHE A 160 4.43 -1.28 -3.90
N ILE A 161 3.26 -1.78 -3.54
CA ILE A 161 3.15 -2.98 -2.70
C ILE A 161 2.67 -4.13 -3.57
N ASP A 162 3.47 -5.20 -3.62
CA ASP A 162 3.11 -6.43 -4.33
C ASP A 162 1.96 -7.16 -3.61
N VAL A 163 1.17 -7.99 -4.30
CA VAL A 163 0.02 -8.67 -3.68
C VAL A 163 0.49 -9.81 -2.76
N PRO A 164 -0.20 -10.04 -1.63
CA PRO A 164 0.15 -11.11 -0.69
C PRO A 164 -0.16 -12.51 -1.27
N PRO A 165 0.32 -13.61 -0.66
CA PRO A 165 0.05 -14.97 -1.10
C PRO A 165 -1.39 -15.37 -0.76
N ILE A 166 -2.38 -14.81 -1.44
CA ILE A 166 -3.82 -15.03 -1.17
C ILE A 166 -4.22 -16.50 -1.26
N HIS A 167 -3.50 -17.31 -2.06
CA HIS A 167 -3.67 -18.77 -2.08
C HIS A 167 -3.43 -19.46 -0.74
N ARG A 168 -2.80 -18.79 0.24
CA ARG A 168 -2.61 -19.28 1.60
C ARG A 168 -3.62 -18.71 2.60
N SER A 169 -4.51 -17.83 2.18
CA SER A 169 -5.60 -17.30 3.00
C SER A 169 -6.77 -18.29 3.10
N PRO A 170 -7.80 -18.05 3.94
CA PRO A 170 -8.96 -18.95 4.04
C PRO A 170 -9.74 -19.12 2.74
N VAL A 171 -9.67 -18.17 1.79
CA VAL A 171 -10.29 -18.33 0.46
C VAL A 171 -9.48 -19.22 -0.49
N GLY A 172 -8.20 -19.48 -0.18
CA GLY A 172 -7.34 -20.34 -0.98
C GLY A 172 -7.76 -21.81 -0.92
N PRO A 173 -7.54 -22.59 -2.00
CA PRO A 173 -7.97 -23.97 -2.05
C PRO A 173 -7.20 -24.84 -1.03
N ILE A 174 -7.91 -25.82 -0.45
CA ILE A 174 -7.39 -26.71 0.61
C ILE A 174 -6.46 -27.79 0.03
N ASP A 175 -6.71 -28.20 -1.22
CA ASP A 175 -6.00 -29.27 -1.91
C ASP A 175 -4.56 -28.91 -2.34
N GLY A 176 -4.12 -27.68 -2.09
CA GLY A 176 -2.79 -27.21 -2.46
C GLY A 176 -2.63 -26.95 -3.96
N ASN A 177 -3.73 -26.83 -4.71
CA ASN A 177 -3.66 -26.53 -6.13
C ASN A 177 -3.02 -25.16 -6.38
N ASN A 178 -1.86 -25.18 -7.06
CA ASN A 178 -1.07 -23.98 -7.35
C ASN A 178 -1.70 -23.08 -8.43
N THR A 179 -2.72 -23.52 -9.17
CA THR A 179 -3.35 -22.66 -10.21
C THR A 179 -4.01 -21.42 -9.61
N PHE A 180 -4.54 -21.50 -8.38
CA PHE A 180 -5.09 -20.33 -7.68
C PHE A 180 -4.01 -19.30 -7.31
N ALA A 181 -2.75 -19.72 -7.15
CA ALA A 181 -1.64 -18.81 -6.87
C ALA A 181 -1.17 -18.05 -8.13
N GLN A 182 -1.42 -18.59 -9.32
CA GLN A 182 -0.83 -18.13 -10.56
C GLN A 182 -1.13 -16.66 -10.90
N PRO A 183 -2.37 -16.16 -10.80
CA PRO A 183 -2.65 -14.73 -11.06
C PRO A 183 -1.86 -13.79 -10.15
N PHE A 184 -1.72 -14.14 -8.86
CA PHE A 184 -0.97 -13.32 -7.89
C PHE A 184 0.53 -13.32 -8.17
N LEU A 185 1.09 -14.45 -8.62
CA LEU A 185 2.49 -14.53 -9.05
C LEU A 185 2.75 -13.68 -10.28
N ILE A 186 1.89 -13.80 -11.31
CA ILE A 186 1.97 -13.01 -12.54
C ILE A 186 1.85 -11.52 -12.22
N TRP A 187 0.90 -11.12 -11.37
CA TRP A 187 0.75 -9.73 -10.93
C TRP A 187 2.05 -9.18 -10.32
N ASN A 188 2.66 -9.95 -9.41
CA ASN A 188 3.87 -9.52 -8.72
C ASN A 188 5.07 -9.41 -9.68
N GLU A 189 5.16 -10.27 -10.69
CA GLU A 189 6.18 -10.19 -11.75
C GLU A 189 5.94 -8.98 -12.67
N GLU A 190 4.72 -8.80 -13.17
CA GLU A 190 4.35 -7.68 -14.04
C GLU A 190 4.52 -6.33 -13.33
N LEU A 191 4.13 -6.24 -12.05
CA LEU A 191 4.34 -5.05 -11.23
C LEU A 191 5.83 -4.69 -11.15
N ARG A 192 6.70 -5.67 -10.90
CA ARG A 192 8.16 -5.46 -10.81
C ARG A 192 8.76 -5.01 -12.13
N SER A 193 8.33 -5.61 -13.23
CA SER A 193 8.74 -5.22 -14.59
C SER A 193 8.30 -3.79 -14.90
N ALA A 194 7.07 -3.43 -14.54
CA ALA A 194 6.55 -2.09 -14.76
C ALA A 194 7.26 -1.03 -13.88
N VAL A 195 7.57 -1.33 -12.61
CA VAL A 195 8.39 -0.45 -11.75
C VAL A 195 9.78 -0.25 -12.35
N ALA A 196 10.43 -1.31 -12.85
CA ALA A 196 11.73 -1.20 -13.49
C ALA A 196 11.70 -0.24 -14.69
N ASN A 197 10.71 -0.40 -15.58
CA ASN A 197 10.52 0.44 -16.75
C ASN A 197 10.22 1.89 -16.37
N PHE A 198 9.31 2.12 -15.42
CA PHE A 198 9.01 3.45 -14.89
C PHE A 198 10.27 4.14 -14.32
N THR A 199 11.08 3.39 -13.58
CA THR A 199 12.33 3.91 -13.00
C THR A 199 13.35 4.29 -14.07
N ALA A 200 13.42 3.52 -15.17
CA ALA A 200 14.31 3.81 -16.28
C ALA A 200 13.90 5.08 -17.04
N LEU A 201 12.59 5.31 -17.19
CA LEU A 201 12.03 6.48 -17.88
C LEU A 201 12.08 7.76 -17.04
N HIS A 202 12.08 7.65 -15.71
CA HIS A 202 12.04 8.79 -14.79
C HIS A 202 13.24 8.76 -13.84
N PRO A 203 14.42 9.22 -14.29
CA PRO A 203 15.64 9.05 -13.52
C PRO A 203 15.69 9.85 -12.21
N ASP A 204 14.79 10.82 -12.04
CA ASP A 204 14.65 11.67 -10.86
C ASP A 204 13.69 11.10 -9.80
N VAL A 205 13.09 9.92 -10.02
CA VAL A 205 12.22 9.28 -9.03
C VAL A 205 12.98 8.36 -8.08
N THR A 206 12.43 8.26 -6.89
CA THR A 206 12.62 7.14 -5.99
C THR A 206 11.51 6.14 -6.22
N SER A 207 11.88 4.89 -6.47
CA SER A 207 10.94 3.81 -6.75
C SER A 207 11.32 2.56 -5.97
N MET A 208 10.36 2.06 -5.21
CA MET A 208 10.54 0.90 -4.35
C MET A 208 9.35 -0.05 -4.50
N VAL A 209 9.63 -1.34 -4.36
CA VAL A 209 8.61 -2.37 -4.18
C VAL A 209 8.73 -2.92 -2.76
N PHE A 210 7.70 -2.71 -1.95
CA PHE A 210 7.56 -3.40 -0.68
C PHE A 210 6.84 -4.73 -0.90
N SER A 211 7.39 -5.82 -0.35
CA SER A 211 6.88 -7.16 -0.61
C SER A 211 5.92 -7.61 0.48
N SER A 212 4.63 -7.33 0.30
CA SER A 212 3.60 -7.92 1.17
C SER A 212 3.59 -9.44 1.03
N TRP A 213 3.97 -9.97 -0.14
CA TRP A 213 4.16 -11.40 -0.33
C TRP A 213 5.15 -11.98 0.69
N GLY A 214 6.30 -11.32 0.85
CA GLY A 214 7.33 -11.71 1.81
C GLY A 214 6.82 -11.65 3.25
N THR A 215 6.26 -10.51 3.67
CA THR A 215 5.75 -10.34 5.04
C THR A 215 4.67 -11.37 5.39
N PHE A 216 3.68 -11.56 4.53
CA PHE A 216 2.62 -12.54 4.78
C PHE A 216 3.18 -13.96 4.81
N SER A 217 4.10 -14.31 3.90
CA SER A 217 4.72 -15.63 3.90
C SER A 217 5.47 -15.89 5.21
N SER A 218 6.27 -14.94 5.68
CA SER A 218 7.00 -15.07 6.95
C SER A 218 6.06 -15.26 8.14
N VAL A 219 4.94 -14.53 8.19
CA VAL A 219 3.94 -14.73 9.26
C VAL A 219 3.27 -16.09 9.16
N LEU A 220 2.89 -16.52 7.95
CA LEU A 220 2.20 -17.79 7.76
C LEU A 220 3.11 -19.01 7.95
N ASP A 221 4.41 -18.86 7.71
CA ASP A 221 5.41 -19.92 7.95
C ASP A 221 5.70 -20.08 9.45
N THR A 222 5.74 -18.97 10.20
CA THR A 222 6.09 -18.99 11.63
C THR A 222 5.16 -18.07 12.47
N PRO A 223 3.85 -18.35 12.58
CA PRO A 223 2.90 -17.45 13.24
C PRO A 223 3.26 -17.06 14.68
N THR A 224 3.80 -18.03 15.44
CA THR A 224 4.14 -17.86 16.86
C THR A 224 5.25 -16.85 17.09
N ALA A 225 6.17 -16.70 16.13
CA ALA A 225 7.21 -15.66 16.18
C ALA A 225 6.64 -14.23 16.11
N TYR A 226 5.40 -14.09 15.63
CA TYR A 226 4.67 -12.82 15.53
C TYR A 226 3.54 -12.70 16.58
N GLY A 227 3.53 -13.59 17.59
CA GLY A 227 2.48 -13.59 18.61
C GLY A 227 1.10 -14.01 18.08
N MET A 228 1.06 -14.75 16.97
CA MET A 228 -0.15 -15.30 16.36
C MET A 228 -0.21 -16.82 16.58
N ARG A 229 -1.42 -17.37 16.56
CA ARG A 229 -1.62 -18.81 16.83
C ARG A 229 -1.27 -19.62 15.58
N ALA A 230 -0.52 -20.70 15.75
CA ALA A 230 -0.10 -21.58 14.65
C ALA A 230 -1.29 -22.15 13.87
N GLN A 231 -2.41 -22.43 14.56
CA GLN A 231 -3.63 -22.95 13.95
C GLN A 231 -4.44 -21.92 13.15
N ASP A 232 -4.11 -20.62 13.22
CA ASP A 232 -4.92 -19.56 12.60
C ASP A 232 -4.54 -19.26 11.14
N THR A 233 -3.58 -19.99 10.55
CA THR A 233 -3.03 -19.69 9.21
C THR A 233 -4.06 -19.69 8.09
N ARG A 234 -5.21 -20.35 8.29
CA ARG A 234 -6.35 -20.35 7.38
C ARG A 234 -7.70 -20.16 8.11
N VAL A 235 -7.70 -19.54 9.29
CA VAL A 235 -8.91 -19.36 10.11
C VAL A 235 -9.44 -17.94 9.97
N MET A 236 -10.67 -17.81 9.48
CA MET A 236 -11.44 -16.56 9.51
C MET A 236 -11.74 -16.13 10.95
N GLY A 237 -11.61 -14.85 11.26
CA GLY A 237 -11.75 -14.35 12.63
C GLY A 237 -10.62 -14.79 13.57
N GLY A 238 -9.51 -15.27 13.01
CA GLY A 238 -8.32 -15.67 13.75
C GLY A 238 -7.39 -14.50 14.04
N THR A 239 -6.23 -14.81 14.60
CA THR A 239 -5.17 -13.82 14.88
C THR A 239 -4.44 -13.33 13.62
N ILE A 240 -4.59 -14.02 12.48
CA ILE A 240 -3.94 -13.70 11.19
C ILE A 240 -4.94 -13.06 10.23
N TRP A 241 -6.10 -13.68 10.05
CA TRP A 241 -7.12 -13.26 9.09
C TRP A 241 -8.37 -12.76 9.82
N TYR A 242 -8.79 -11.53 9.53
CA TYR A 242 -10.05 -11.00 10.03
C TYR A 242 -11.23 -11.73 9.40
N ASP A 243 -11.22 -11.87 8.08
CA ASP A 243 -12.21 -12.61 7.32
C ASP A 243 -11.54 -13.62 6.37
N HIS A 244 -12.14 -13.91 5.22
CA HIS A 244 -11.61 -14.86 4.26
C HIS A 244 -10.38 -14.38 3.48
N ILE A 245 -10.05 -13.08 3.52
CA ILE A 245 -8.97 -12.50 2.71
C ILE A 245 -8.26 -11.30 3.37
N HIS A 246 -8.94 -10.57 4.24
CA HIS A 246 -8.40 -9.37 4.87
C HIS A 246 -7.58 -9.71 6.13
N PRO A 247 -6.44 -9.04 6.34
CA PRO A 247 -5.61 -9.26 7.51
C PRO A 247 -6.30 -8.78 8.78
N SER A 248 -6.06 -9.48 9.89
CA SER A 248 -6.33 -8.95 11.23
C SER A 248 -5.51 -7.69 11.49
N THR A 249 -5.88 -6.89 12.49
CA THR A 249 -5.06 -5.75 12.96
C THR A 249 -3.65 -6.19 13.36
N ARG A 250 -3.48 -7.43 13.86
CA ARG A 250 -2.17 -7.97 14.24
C ARG A 250 -1.28 -8.22 13.02
N LEU A 251 -1.84 -8.79 11.95
CA LEU A 251 -1.09 -8.94 10.70
C LEU A 251 -0.85 -7.57 10.05
N ALA A 252 -1.83 -6.67 10.09
CA ALA A 252 -1.68 -5.31 9.60
C ALA A 252 -0.58 -4.52 10.35
N SER A 253 -0.40 -4.74 11.66
CA SER A 253 0.71 -4.13 12.42
C SER A 253 2.07 -4.69 12.00
N VAL A 254 2.15 -5.98 11.65
CA VAL A 254 3.37 -6.59 11.11
C VAL A 254 3.72 -6.00 9.74
N VAL A 255 2.72 -5.80 8.87
CA VAL A 255 2.90 -5.11 7.59
C VAL A 255 3.45 -3.69 7.78
N ALA A 256 2.87 -2.93 8.72
CA ALA A 256 3.34 -1.58 9.02
C ALA A 256 4.78 -1.57 9.55
N ARG A 257 5.13 -2.50 10.45
CA ARG A 257 6.49 -2.66 10.98
C ARG A 257 7.50 -2.95 9.87
N ASP A 258 7.20 -3.92 9.01
CA ASP A 258 8.12 -4.34 7.95
C ASP A 258 8.28 -3.26 6.87
N LEU A 259 7.20 -2.56 6.53
CA LEU A 259 7.26 -1.41 5.63
C LEU A 259 8.10 -0.28 6.23
N ALA A 260 7.88 0.06 7.50
CA ALA A 260 8.66 1.08 8.20
C ALA A 260 10.15 0.72 8.26
N ALA A 261 10.48 -0.54 8.60
CA ALA A 261 11.85 -1.03 8.59
C ALA A 261 12.47 -0.95 7.19
N PHE A 262 11.73 -1.34 6.15
CA PHE A 262 12.17 -1.23 4.76
C PHE A 262 12.48 0.22 4.35
N LEU A 263 11.60 1.17 4.69
CA LEU A 263 11.79 2.59 4.41
C LEU A 263 12.97 3.17 5.20
N ALA A 264 13.13 2.80 6.47
CA ALA A 264 14.21 3.25 7.32
C ALA A 264 15.60 2.78 6.85
N MET A 265 15.68 1.66 6.13
CA MET A 265 16.93 1.17 5.53
C MET A 265 17.38 2.00 4.30
N GLN A 266 16.53 2.88 3.77
CA GLN A 266 16.86 3.70 2.60
C GLN A 266 17.47 5.04 3.03
N PRO A 267 18.79 5.26 2.88
CA PRO A 267 19.42 6.50 3.30
C PRO A 267 18.92 7.70 2.47
N PRO A 268 18.90 8.92 3.02
CA PRO A 268 18.66 10.12 2.22
C PRO A 268 19.65 10.23 1.06
N THR A 269 19.21 10.75 -0.08
CA THR A 269 20.12 11.16 -1.16
C THR A 269 20.69 12.54 -0.83
N ALA A 270 22.01 12.68 -0.95
CA ALA A 270 22.74 13.93 -0.71
C ALA A 270 22.32 15.06 -1.65
#